data_AF-A0A7J2X2J2-F1
#
_entry.id   AF-A0A7J2X2J2-F1
#
_cell.length_a   1.000
_cell.length_b   1.000
_cell.length_c   1.000
_cell.angle_alpha   90.00
_cell.angle_beta   90.00
_cell.angle_gamma   90.00
#
_symmetry.space_group_name_H-M   'P 1'
#
loop_
_entity.id
_entity.type
_entity.pdbx_description
1 polymer ?
#
loop_
_entity_poly.entity_id
_entity_poly.type
_entity_poly.pdbx_seq_one_letter_code
_entity_poly.pdbx_strand_id
1 'polypeptide(L)'
;MSADHLIHTPMDVTNEIARKGIIGVLLPTTLFYYLGRYANTREIIRRGVPVALGTDLSAANISESMQMMMMTIASLQMKMTPAEVFTAATINAAYAVEKQGEVGSIEEVGRLI
;
A
#
# COMPACT_ATOMS: atom_id res chain seq x y z
N MET A 1 9.37 -8.96 -1.34
CA MET A 1 9.34 -8.26 -2.66
C MET A 1 8.06 -7.47 -2.84
N SER A 2 8.20 -6.20 -3.24
CA SER A 2 7.10 -5.26 -3.50
C SER A 2 7.10 -4.75 -4.95
N ALA A 3 5.98 -4.16 -5.37
CA ALA A 3 5.84 -3.38 -6.59
C ALA A 3 5.09 -2.07 -6.28
N ASP A 4 5.72 -0.94 -6.57
CA ASP A 4 5.26 0.36 -6.09
C ASP A 4 4.45 1.14 -7.15
N HIS A 5 3.71 2.16 -6.71
CA HIS A 5 2.81 3.04 -7.47
C HIS A 5 1.56 2.37 -8.08
N LEU A 6 1.75 1.39 -8.97
CA LEU A 6 0.69 0.63 -9.65
C LEU A 6 -0.36 1.43 -10.46
N ILE A 7 -0.04 2.68 -10.85
CA ILE A 7 -1.02 3.62 -11.44
C ILE A 7 -1.53 3.14 -12.81
N HIS A 8 -0.61 2.68 -13.65
CA HIS A 8 -0.86 2.27 -15.04
C HIS A 8 -0.63 0.78 -15.26
N THR A 9 -0.54 0.00 -14.18
CA THR A 9 -0.25 -1.43 -14.27
C THR A 9 -1.38 -2.16 -15.02
N PRO A 10 -1.05 -2.86 -16.12
CA PRO A 10 -2.02 -3.70 -16.84
C PRO A 10 -2.59 -4.81 -15.95
N MET A 11 -3.83 -5.23 -16.21
CA MET A 11 -4.55 -6.16 -15.33
C MET A 11 -3.99 -7.59 -15.36
N ASP A 12 -3.42 -8.02 -16.49
CA ASP A 12 -2.64 -9.24 -16.60
C ASP A 12 -1.41 -9.21 -15.69
N VAL A 13 -0.70 -8.08 -15.64
CA VAL A 13 0.43 -7.89 -14.71
C VAL A 13 -0.06 -7.86 -13.25
N THR A 14 -1.21 -7.22 -12.96
CA THR A 14 -1.82 -7.25 -11.62
C THR A 14 -2.12 -8.68 -11.16
N ASN A 15 -2.61 -9.56 -12.04
CA ASN A 15 -2.85 -10.97 -11.70
C ASN A 15 -1.54 -11.70 -11.39
N GLU A 16 -0.47 -11.43 -12.13
CA GLU A 16 0.84 -12.02 -11.86
C GLU A 16 1.43 -11.54 -10.53
N ILE A 17 1.25 -10.27 -10.18
CA ILE A 17 1.60 -9.72 -8.87
C ILE A 17 0.88 -10.48 -7.76
N ALA A 18 -0.45 -10.64 -7.89
CA ALA A 18 -1.25 -11.40 -6.93
C ALA A 18 -0.77 -12.85 -6.81
N ARG A 19 -0.58 -13.54 -7.94
CA ARG A 19 -0.14 -14.95 -8.00
C ARG A 19 1.23 -15.17 -7.35
N LYS A 20 2.12 -14.20 -7.45
CA LYS A 20 3.47 -14.24 -6.86
C LYS A 20 3.52 -13.77 -5.40
N GLY A 21 2.38 -13.30 -4.85
CA GLY A 21 2.34 -12.74 -3.50
C GLY A 21 3.16 -11.46 -3.35
N ILE A 22 3.36 -10.70 -4.43
CA ILE A 22 4.10 -9.44 -4.40
C ILE A 22 3.22 -8.37 -3.75
N ILE A 23 3.79 -7.62 -2.79
CA ILE A 23 3.07 -6.54 -2.12
C ILE A 23 2.96 -5.33 -3.04
N GLY A 24 1.74 -4.87 -3.29
CA GLY A 24 1.49 -3.64 -4.03
C GLY A 24 1.57 -2.41 -3.14
N VAL A 25 2.61 -1.58 -3.28
CA VAL A 25 2.78 -0.38 -2.45
C VAL A 25 2.14 0.81 -3.17
N LEU A 26 1.11 1.38 -2.55
CA LEU A 26 0.39 2.54 -3.05
C LEU A 26 0.96 3.81 -2.41
N LEU A 27 1.15 4.83 -3.24
CA LEU A 27 1.84 6.08 -2.91
C LEU A 27 0.91 7.28 -3.19
N PRO A 28 -0.06 7.55 -2.30
CA PRO A 28 -1.20 8.41 -2.63
C PRO A 28 -0.82 9.88 -2.82
N THR A 29 0.14 10.39 -2.05
CA THR A 29 0.56 11.80 -2.11
C THR A 29 1.25 12.17 -3.42
N THR A 30 2.04 11.26 -3.99
CA THR A 30 2.66 11.48 -5.32
C THR A 30 1.58 11.73 -6.37
N LEU A 31 0.46 11.03 -6.29
CA LEU A 31 -0.65 11.19 -7.23
C LEU A 31 -1.45 12.46 -6.97
N PHE A 32 -1.58 12.85 -5.70
CA PHE A 32 -2.18 14.10 -5.29
C PHE A 32 -1.40 15.32 -5.82
N TYR A 33 -0.06 15.28 -5.79
CA TYR A 33 0.77 16.38 -6.28
C TYR A 33 0.83 16.46 -7.82
N TYR A 34 0.82 15.33 -8.55
CA TYR A 34 1.24 15.32 -9.95
C TYR A 34 0.20 14.90 -10.99
N LEU A 35 -0.69 13.94 -10.68
CA LEU A 35 -1.39 13.19 -11.74
C LEU A 35 -2.91 13.23 -11.65
N GLY A 36 -3.50 13.64 -10.53
CA GLY A 36 -4.96 13.73 -10.35
C GLY A 36 -5.71 12.40 -10.53
N ARG A 37 -4.99 11.29 -10.73
CA ARG A 37 -5.52 9.95 -10.94
C ARG A 37 -4.82 8.97 -10.01
N TYR A 38 -5.64 8.21 -9.30
CA TYR A 38 -5.18 7.13 -8.42
C TYR A 38 -5.13 5.79 -9.14
N ALA A 39 -4.29 4.87 -8.64
CA ALA A 39 -4.36 3.47 -9.03
C ALA A 39 -5.78 2.93 -8.79
N ASN A 40 -6.25 1.98 -9.62
CA ASN A 40 -7.56 1.34 -9.44
C ASN A 40 -7.52 0.35 -8.26
N THR A 41 -7.41 0.91 -7.07
CA THR A 41 -7.10 0.22 -5.82
C THR A 41 -8.14 -0.84 -5.49
N ARG A 42 -9.42 -0.55 -5.78
CA ARG A 42 -10.48 -1.55 -5.59
C ARG A 42 -10.27 -2.78 -6.46
N GLU A 43 -9.85 -2.61 -7.69
CA GLU A 43 -9.60 -3.73 -8.60
C GLU A 43 -8.34 -4.50 -8.21
N ILE A 44 -7.28 -3.79 -7.83
CA ILE A 44 -6.04 -4.39 -7.30
C ILE A 44 -6.36 -5.31 -6.10
N ILE A 45 -7.11 -4.80 -5.12
CA ILE A 45 -7.50 -5.58 -3.94
C ILE A 45 -8.43 -6.75 -4.33
N ARG A 46 -9.42 -6.53 -5.21
CA ARG A 46 -10.32 -7.61 -5.68
C ARG A 46 -9.59 -8.76 -6.36
N ARG A 47 -8.46 -8.49 -7.01
CA ARG A 47 -7.61 -9.49 -7.67
C ARG A 47 -6.70 -10.25 -6.70
N GLY A 48 -6.76 -9.94 -5.41
CA GLY A 48 -5.98 -10.61 -4.37
C GLY A 48 -4.56 -10.07 -4.20
N VAL A 49 -4.26 -8.88 -4.74
CA VAL A 49 -2.97 -8.23 -4.44
C VAL A 49 -3.00 -7.70 -3.00
N PRO A 50 -2.08 -8.14 -2.12
CA PRO A 50 -1.89 -7.51 -0.83
C PRO A 50 -1.35 -6.09 -1.02
N VAL A 51 -2.00 -5.11 -0.39
CA VAL A 51 -1.70 -3.68 -0.58
C VAL A 51 -1.02 -3.11 0.65
N ALA A 52 0.06 -2.37 0.45
CA ALA A 52 0.72 -1.54 1.46
C ALA A 52 0.64 -0.05 1.11
N LEU A 53 0.88 0.83 2.09
CA LEU A 53 0.97 2.28 1.89
C LEU A 53 2.38 2.78 2.19
N GLY A 54 2.85 3.75 1.42
CA GLY A 54 4.11 4.44 1.65
C GLY A 54 3.99 5.94 1.38
N THR A 55 4.90 6.73 1.96
CA THR A 55 4.89 8.19 1.82
C THR A 55 5.47 8.67 0.49
N ASP A 56 6.39 7.89 -0.09
CA ASP A 56 7.23 8.29 -1.23
C ASP A 56 8.00 9.59 -0.97
N LEU A 57 8.43 9.79 0.29
CA LEU A 57 9.11 11.01 0.72
C LEU A 57 10.40 11.21 -0.10
N SER A 58 10.43 12.29 -0.86
CA SER A 58 11.54 12.66 -1.75
C SER A 58 11.51 14.17 -2.03
N ALA A 59 12.50 14.69 -2.75
CA ALA A 59 12.49 16.10 -3.16
C ALA A 59 11.27 16.46 -4.04
N ALA A 60 10.66 15.47 -4.70
CA ALA A 60 9.44 15.62 -5.48
C ALA A 60 8.17 15.53 -4.62
N ASN A 61 8.19 14.74 -3.54
CA ASN A 61 7.05 14.56 -2.66
C ASN A 61 7.47 14.77 -1.21
N ILE A 62 7.20 15.98 -0.71
CA ILE A 62 7.67 16.44 0.61
C ILE A 62 6.73 16.07 1.76
N SER A 63 5.70 15.24 1.50
CA SER A 63 4.75 14.86 2.54
C SER A 63 5.26 13.67 3.36
N GLU A 64 5.59 13.93 4.63
CA GLU A 64 6.00 12.89 5.59
C GLU A 64 4.83 12.22 6.32
N SER A 65 3.62 12.80 6.24
CA SER A 65 2.52 12.41 7.10
C SER A 65 1.80 11.14 6.63
N MET A 66 2.06 10.01 7.30
CA MET A 66 1.37 8.76 7.02
C MET A 66 -0.13 8.84 7.36
N GLN A 67 -0.47 9.38 8.53
CA GLN A 67 -1.85 9.37 9.04
C GLN A 67 -2.72 10.41 8.35
N MET A 68 -2.29 11.68 8.32
CA MET A 68 -3.14 12.77 7.83
C MET A 68 -3.25 12.76 6.31
N MET A 69 -2.18 12.37 5.61
CA MET A 69 -2.17 12.42 4.15
C MET A 69 -2.40 11.02 3.56
N MET A 70 -1.53 10.04 3.81
CA MET A 70 -1.54 8.78 3.05
C MET A 70 -2.81 7.98 3.36
N MET A 71 -3.11 7.76 4.65
CA MET A 71 -4.28 7.00 5.08
C MET A 71 -5.60 7.71 4.74
N THR A 72 -5.67 9.04 4.88
CA THR A 72 -6.84 9.84 4.50
C THR A 72 -7.13 9.75 3.00
N ILE A 73 -6.11 9.95 2.15
CA ILE A 73 -6.28 9.88 0.69
C ILE A 73 -6.62 8.45 0.26
N ALA A 74 -5.99 7.44 0.84
CA ALA A 74 -6.30 6.03 0.58
C ALA A 74 -7.77 5.70 0.89
N SER A 75 -8.29 6.20 2.01
CA SER A 75 -9.70 6.04 2.38
C SER A 75 -10.63 6.79 1.41
N LEU A 76 -10.42 8.10 1.24
CA LEU A 76 -11.37 8.98 0.55
C LEU A 76 -11.31 8.88 -0.97
N GLN A 77 -10.10 8.83 -1.54
CA GLN A 77 -9.90 8.89 -2.99
C GLN A 77 -9.71 7.50 -3.59
N MET A 78 -9.04 6.60 -2.86
CA MET A 78 -8.73 5.24 -3.34
C MET A 78 -9.76 4.20 -2.89
N LYS A 79 -10.78 4.63 -2.12
CA LYS A 79 -11.95 3.84 -1.70
C LYS A 79 -11.57 2.59 -0.89
N MET A 80 -10.48 2.68 -0.13
CA MET A 80 -10.12 1.65 0.83
C MET A 80 -10.99 1.80 2.08
N THR A 81 -11.40 0.69 2.65
CA THR A 81 -12.05 0.65 3.97
C THR A 81 -11.03 0.97 5.06
N PRO A 82 -11.47 1.43 6.24
CA PRO A 82 -10.56 1.67 7.36
C PRO A 82 -9.68 0.45 7.69
N ALA A 83 -10.25 -0.76 7.67
CA ALA A 83 -9.50 -2.00 7.93
C ALA A 83 -8.41 -2.26 6.87
N GLU A 84 -8.71 -2.05 5.58
CA GLU A 84 -7.72 -2.16 4.52
C GLU A 84 -6.62 -1.10 4.68
N VAL A 85 -6.97 0.14 5.03
CA VAL A 85 -6.00 1.23 5.24
C VAL A 85 -5.06 0.93 6.40
N PHE A 86 -5.58 0.47 7.54
CA PHE A 86 -4.74 0.07 8.67
C PHE A 86 -3.84 -1.11 8.32
N THR A 87 -4.39 -2.16 7.71
CA THR A 87 -3.62 -3.33 7.27
C THR A 87 -2.50 -2.94 6.31
N ALA A 88 -2.78 -2.02 5.38
CA ALA A 88 -1.81 -1.50 4.43
C ALA A 88 -0.72 -0.66 5.07
N ALA A 89 -1.04 0.08 6.13
CA ALA A 89 -0.10 0.93 6.86
C ALA A 89 0.69 0.18 7.95
N THR A 90 0.34 -1.08 8.26
CA THR A 90 1.00 -1.88 9.30
C THR A 90 1.60 -3.17 8.74
N ILE A 91 0.88 -4.29 8.82
CA ILE A 91 1.42 -5.62 8.53
C ILE A 91 1.85 -5.76 7.07
N ASN A 92 1.07 -5.27 6.11
CA ASN A 92 1.47 -5.36 4.70
C ASN A 92 2.68 -4.47 4.40
N ALA A 93 2.81 -3.32 5.06
CA ALA A 93 4.01 -2.49 4.93
C ALA A 93 5.24 -3.20 5.51
N ALA A 94 5.09 -3.94 6.62
CA ALA A 94 6.16 -4.76 7.16
C ALA A 94 6.59 -5.86 6.18
N TYR A 95 5.63 -6.56 5.54
CA TYR A 95 5.92 -7.52 4.47
C TYR A 95 6.59 -6.88 3.25
N ALA A 96 6.24 -5.64 2.89
CA ALA A 96 6.83 -4.93 1.76
C ALA A 96 8.33 -4.67 1.96
N VAL A 97 8.75 -4.43 3.20
CA VAL A 97 10.16 -4.16 3.58
C VAL A 97 10.84 -5.34 4.27
N GLU A 98 10.24 -6.54 4.19
CA GLU A 98 10.80 -7.80 4.70
C GLU A 98 11.02 -7.82 6.23
N LYS A 99 10.18 -7.08 6.97
CA LYS A 99 10.19 -6.96 8.44
C LYS A 99 8.95 -7.51 9.13
N GLN A 100 8.15 -8.31 8.44
CA GLN A 100 6.95 -8.94 9.00
C GLN A 100 7.22 -9.73 10.30
N GLY A 101 8.43 -10.27 10.48
CA GLY A 101 8.83 -10.98 11.69
C GLY A 101 9.39 -10.08 12.80
N GLU A 102 9.33 -8.77 12.65
CA GLU A 102 9.85 -7.80 13.63
C GLU A 102 8.81 -6.75 14.01
N VAL A 103 8.01 -6.29 13.06
CA VAL A 103 7.06 -5.19 13.21
C VAL A 103 5.79 -5.41 12.39
N GLY A 104 4.76 -4.59 12.64
CA GLY A 104 3.55 -4.53 11.82
C GLY A 104 2.32 -5.20 12.42
N SER A 105 2.48 -5.99 13.48
CA SER A 105 1.39 -6.56 14.27
C SER A 105 1.65 -6.40 15.78
N ILE A 106 0.57 -6.45 16.57
CA ILE A 106 0.64 -6.61 18.03
C ILE A 106 0.15 -8.01 18.32
N GLU A 107 1.06 -8.87 18.75
CA GLU A 107 0.80 -10.28 19.01
C GLU A 107 1.19 -10.64 20.45
N GLU A 108 0.68 -11.77 20.93
CA GLU A 108 1.16 -12.36 22.18
C GLU A 108 2.68 -12.60 22.06
N VAL A 109 3.43 -12.26 23.12
CA VAL A 109 4.88 -12.38 23.16
C VAL A 109 5.31 -13.78 22.71
N GLY A 110 6.03 -13.87 21.58
CA GLY A 110 6.61 -15.12 21.08
C GLY A 110 5.89 -15.80 19.92
N ARG A 111 4.82 -15.20 19.34
CA ARG A 111 4.34 -15.61 18.01
C ARG A 111 4.97 -14.76 16.91
N LEU A 112 5.51 -15.44 15.92
CA LEU A 112 5.88 -14.92 14.62
C LEU A 112 5.11 -15.77 13.61
N ILE A 113 4.11 -15.18 12.95
CA ILE A 113 3.45 -15.78 11.78
C ILE A 113 4.31 -15.61 10.53
#